data_AF-A0AA42Y504-F1
#
_entry.id   AF-A0AA42Y504-F1
#
_cell.length_a   1.000
_cell.length_b   1.000
_cell.length_c   1.000
_cell.angle_alpha   90.00
_cell.angle_beta   90.00
_cell.angle_gamma   90.00
#
_symmetry.space_group_name_H-M   'P 1'
#
loop_
_entity.id
_entity.type
_entity.pdbx_description
1 polymer ?
#
loop_
_entity_poly.entity_id
_entity_poly.type
_entity_poly.pdbx_seq_one_letter_code
_entity_poly.pdbx_strand_id
1 'polypeptide(L)' 'MQTAEWNCTKCGVTNRKLVKQDQAQANDRCVTCHARHRLTRDARPVRWNAVAKT' A
#
# COMPACT_ATOMS: atom_id res chain seq x y z
N MET A 1 -6.36 -10.07 10.96
CA MET A 1 -5.96 -8.80 10.32
C MET A 1 -4.50 -8.89 9.93
N GLN A 2 -4.04 -8.13 8.94
CA GLN A 2 -2.62 -8.05 8.58
C GLN A 2 -2.23 -6.61 8.20
N THR A 3 -0.93 -6.33 8.19
CA THR A 3 -0.40 -5.04 7.75
C THR A 3 0.02 -5.12 6.29
N ALA A 4 -0.49 -4.20 5.47
CA ALA A 4 0.03 -3.91 4.14
C ALA A 4 1.10 -2.81 4.26
N GLU A 5 2.37 -3.20 4.25
CA GLU A 5 3.49 -2.25 4.10
C GLU A 5 3.72 -1.97 2.61
N TRP A 6 3.82 -0.70 2.22
CA TRP A 6 3.98 -0.30 0.81
C TRP A 6 4.79 0.98 0.66
N ASN A 7 5.55 1.11 -0.43
CA ASN A 7 6.34 2.30 -0.73
C ASN A 7 5.54 3.26 -1.62
N CYS A 8 5.51 4.54 -1.26
CA CYS A 8 4.92 5.57 -2.09
C CYS A 8 5.72 5.73 -3.38
N THR A 9 5.09 5.53 -4.53
CA THR A 9 5.76 5.68 -5.83
C THR A 9 5.96 7.14 -6.24
N LYS A 10 5.42 8.10 -5.47
CA LYS A 10 5.61 9.53 -5.68
C LYS A 10 6.75 10.13 -4.85
N CYS A 11 6.90 9.75 -3.57
CA CYS A 11 7.87 10.38 -2.66
C CYS A 11 8.76 9.38 -1.90
N GLY A 12 8.68 8.08 -2.19
CA GLY A 12 9.63 7.05 -1.71
C GLY A 12 9.40 6.53 -0.28
N VAL A 13 8.67 7.26 0.56
CA VAL A 13 8.37 6.86 1.96
C VAL A 13 7.59 5.55 2.03
N THR A 14 7.92 4.74 3.03
CA THR A 14 7.19 3.53 3.42
C THR A 14 5.93 3.89 4.22
N ASN A 15 4.80 3.30 3.85
CA ASN A 15 3.49 3.46 4.48
C ASN A 15 2.98 2.10 4.98
N ARG A 16 2.05 2.12 5.93
CA ARG A 16 1.45 0.91 6.51
C ARG A 16 -0.06 1.08 6.66
N LYS A 17 -0.82 0.06 6.23
CA LYS A 17 -2.28 0.03 6.38
C LYS A 17 -2.73 -1.31 6.96
N LEU A 18 -3.62 -1.29 7.96
CA LEU A 18 -4.29 -2.51 8.40
C LEU A 18 -5.35 -2.95 7.38
N VAL A 19 -5.30 -4.21 6.98
CA VAL A 19 -6.21 -4.83 6.01
C VAL A 19 -6.68 -6.20 6.50
N LYS A 20 -7.75 -6.74 5.90
CA LYS A 20 -8.21 -8.10 6.21
C LYS A 20 -7.20 -9.14 5.69
N GLN A 21 -7.17 -10.31 6.31
CA GLN A 21 -6.17 -11.35 6.06
C GLN A 21 -6.30 -11.99 4.66
N ASP A 22 -7.47 -11.94 4.07
CA ASP A 22 -7.82 -12.41 2.72
C ASP A 22 -7.85 -11.28 1.67
N GLN A 23 -7.69 -10.03 2.11
CA GLN A 23 -7.76 -8.88 1.22
C GLN A 23 -6.57 -8.88 0.26
N ALA A 24 -6.85 -8.95 -1.04
CA ALA A 24 -5.84 -8.91 -2.10
C ALA A 24 -5.56 -7.48 -2.60
N GLN A 25 -6.48 -6.55 -2.37
CA GLN A 25 -6.37 -5.16 -2.85
C GLN A 25 -6.90 -4.17 -1.82
N ALA A 26 -6.27 -3.00 -1.73
CA ALA A 26 -6.69 -1.92 -0.86
C ALA A 26 -6.42 -0.56 -1.51
N ASN A 27 -7.06 0.48 -1.00
CA ASN A 27 -6.74 1.86 -1.37
C ASN A 27 -6.17 2.57 -0.16
N ASP A 28 -5.15 3.40 -0.36
CA ASP A 28 -4.53 4.15 0.72
C ASP A 28 -4.01 5.51 0.26
N ARG A 29 -3.68 6.38 1.21
CA ARG A 29 -3.00 7.66 0.93
C ARG A 29 -1.64 7.65 1.61
N CYS A 30 -0.64 8.19 0.93
CA CYS A 30 0.67 8.36 1.55
C CYS A 30 0.56 9.32 2.73
N VAL A 31 1.14 8.97 3.88
CA VAL A 31 1.10 9.82 5.09
C VAL A 31 1.91 11.11 4.97
N THR A 32 2.78 11.22 3.94
CA THR A 32 3.63 12.39 3.72
C THR A 32 3.11 13.28 2.59
N CYS A 33 2.94 12.73 1.38
CA CYS A 33 2.51 13.54 0.22
C CYS A 33 1.01 13.46 -0.08
N HIS A 34 0.27 12.63 0.67
CA HIS A 34 -1.18 12.44 0.56
C HIS A 34 -1.68 11.89 -0.79
N ALA A 35 -0.76 11.53 -1.69
CA ALA A 35 -1.09 10.90 -2.97
C ALA A 35 -1.83 9.57 -2.75
N ARG A 36 -2.92 9.38 -3.49
CA ARG A 36 -3.77 8.18 -3.44
C ARG A 36 -3.10 7.04 -4.20
N HIS A 37 -3.15 5.84 -3.64
CA HIS A 37 -2.59 4.64 -4.24
C HIS A 37 -3.58 3.49 -4.21
N ARG A 38 -3.51 2.64 -5.25
CA ARG A 38 -4.07 1.29 -5.24
C ARG A 38 -2.97 0.33 -4.83
N LEU A 39 -3.24 -0.44 -3.79
CA LEU A 39 -2.34 -1.45 -3.24
C LEU A 39 -2.80 -2.83 -3.69
N THR A 40 -1.87 -3.69 -4.10
CA THR A 40 -2.13 -5.10 -4.41
C THR A 40 -1.16 -5.98 -3.63
N ARG A 41 -1.68 -7.05 -3.03
CA ARG A 41 -0.88 -8.03 -2.30
C ARG A 41 0.13 -8.67 -3.25
N ASP A 42 1.40 -8.73 -2.83
CA ASP A 42 2.46 -9.40 -3.56
C ASP A 42 2.54 -10.89 -3.18
N ALA A 43 3.14 -11.71 -4.05
CA ALA A 43 3.26 -13.16 -3.91
C ALA A 43 4.22 -13.58 -2.79
N ARG A 44 5.19 -12.74 -2.42
CA ARG A 44 6.03 -12.93 -1.23
C ARG A 44 5.65 -11.87 -0.18
N PRO A 45 5.53 -12.25 1.10
CA PRO A 45 4.76 -11.49 2.08
C PRO A 45 5.41 -10.18 2.55
N VAL A 46 6.47 -9.69 1.92
CA VAL A 46 7.25 -8.59 2.50
C VAL A 46 6.57 -7.25 2.27
N ARG A 47 6.06 -6.94 1.06
CA ARG A 47 5.45 -5.63 0.75
C ARG A 47 4.34 -5.71 -0.28
N TRP A 48 3.37 -4.81 -0.17
CA TRP A 48 2.31 -4.63 -1.16
C TRP A 48 2.78 -3.69 -2.27
N ASN A 49 2.44 -4.03 -3.51
CA ASN A 49 2.69 -3.18 -4.66
C ASN A 49 1.74 -1.99 -4.63
N ALA A 50 2.24 -0.79 -4.90
CA ALA A 50 1.46 0.43 -4.91
C ALA A 50 1.53 1.13 -6.26
N VAL A 51 0.38 1.49 -6.80
CA VAL A 51 0.27 2.29 -8.03
C VAL A 51 -0.47 3.58 -7.71
N ALA A 52 0.13 4.72 -8.06
CA ALA A 52 -0.49 6.02 -7.87
C ALA A 52 -1.77 6.13 -8.70
N LYS A 53 -2.83 6.65 -8.10
CA LYS A 53 -4.07 6.96 -8.81
C LYS A 53 -3.97 8.38 -9.36
N THR A 54 -4.12 8.52 -10.68
CA THR A 54 -4.47 9.78 -11.34
C THR A 54 -5.86 10.25 -10.94
#